data_AF-A0A0C2FL61-F1
#
_entry.id   AF-A0A0C2FL61-F1
#
_cell.length_a   1.000
_cell.length_b   1.000
_cell.length_c   1.000
_cell.angle_alpha   90.00
_cell.angle_beta   90.00
_cell.angle_gamma   90.00
#
_symmetry.space_group_name_H-M   'P 1'
#
loop_
_entity.id
_entity.type
_entity.pdbx_description
1 polymer ?
#
loop_
_entity_poly.entity_id
_entity_poly.type
_entity_poly.pdbx_seq_one_letter_code
_entity_poly.pdbx_strand_id
1 'polypeptide(L)'
;SAWARAICAFCEAVRECETERPKEAEEHDLEAVNSSPNHGDENDRHAMLSRTTYTDQAEAIYEVVFQWMYSKDPKTRAEAGECVGELCLMIRPEKVVEDLKKLVNTILGLYKKAYTEQHTITKAVCRFLEATCANESCPLDPYVEDVLNALFPNACLDPDDTTTTLTPMAIKNHSEAFRCFHVAASRFADKIVYYLLHKIQSVVDMQKLGAINVLRHLLNSAGQYMEDKRSLLMMGLRKLLAAENTSSTK
;
A
#
# COMPACT_ATOMS: atom_id res chain seq x y z
N SER A 1 -3.70 -14.95 14.03
CA SER A 1 -3.46 -15.03 15.48
C SER A 1 -3.97 -13.79 16.20
N ALA A 2 -4.45 -13.92 17.46
CA ALA A 2 -4.75 -12.77 18.32
C ALA A 2 -3.51 -11.88 18.54
N TRP A 3 -2.32 -12.48 18.64
CA TRP A 3 -1.05 -11.76 18.74
C TRP A 3 -0.77 -10.87 17.53
N ALA A 4 -1.01 -11.36 16.31
CA ALA A 4 -0.77 -10.56 15.10
C ALA A 4 -1.64 -9.30 15.09
N ARG A 5 -2.92 -9.41 15.47
CA ARG A 5 -3.82 -8.25 15.55
C ARG A 5 -3.42 -7.28 16.66
N ALA A 6 -2.99 -7.78 17.81
CA ALA A 6 -2.52 -6.94 18.91
C ALA A 6 -1.24 -6.17 18.53
N ILE A 7 -0.32 -6.81 17.81
CA ILE A 7 0.89 -6.16 17.30
C ILE A 7 0.56 -5.11 16.25
N CYS A 8 -0.35 -5.40 15.28
CA CYS A 8 -0.82 -4.41 14.32
C CYS A 8 -1.37 -3.17 15.04
N ALA A 9 -2.31 -3.35 15.97
CA ALA A 9 -2.94 -2.25 16.69
C ALA A 9 -1.93 -1.43 17.51
N PHE A 10 -0.92 -2.10 18.10
CA PHE A 10 0.18 -1.39 18.76
C PHE A 10 1.02 -0.57 17.78
N CYS A 11 1.39 -1.14 16.64
CA CYS A 11 2.17 -0.41 15.62
C CYS A 11 1.38 0.78 15.07
N GLU A 12 0.09 0.63 14.81
CA GLU A 12 -0.81 1.71 14.40
C GLU A 12 -0.84 2.83 15.46
N ALA A 13 -1.04 2.49 16.73
CA ALA A 13 -1.06 3.47 17.82
C ALA A 13 0.26 4.24 17.95
N VAL A 14 1.41 3.56 17.83
CA VAL A 14 2.72 4.23 17.86
C VAL A 14 2.86 5.20 16.68
N ARG A 15 2.40 4.82 15.49
CA ARG A 15 2.44 5.68 14.29
C ARG A 15 1.50 6.87 14.38
N GLU A 16 0.29 6.68 14.92
CA GLU A 16 -0.69 7.76 15.08
C GLU A 16 -0.17 8.86 16.01
N CYS A 17 0.47 8.47 17.13
CA CYS A 17 1.15 9.40 18.04
C CYS A 17 2.23 10.26 17.36
N GLU A 18 2.91 9.75 16.33
CA GLU A 18 3.88 10.53 15.54
C GLU A 18 3.20 11.52 14.60
N THR A 19 2.09 11.14 13.98
CA THR A 19 1.39 11.95 12.98
C THR A 19 0.54 13.08 13.56
N GLU A 20 0.07 12.94 14.81
CA GLU A 20 -0.70 13.97 15.51
C GLU A 20 0.17 15.11 16.05
N ARG A 21 1.50 15.02 15.91
CA ARG A 21 2.43 16.07 16.32
C ARG A 21 2.35 17.25 15.32
N PRO A 22 1.95 18.45 15.74
CA PRO A 22 1.92 19.61 14.85
C PRO A 22 3.34 19.95 14.39
N LYS A 23 3.55 20.15 13.09
CA LYS A 23 4.85 20.59 12.52
C LYS A 23 5.38 21.89 13.13
N GLU A 24 4.50 22.70 13.71
CA GLU A 24 4.85 23.95 14.43
C GLU A 24 5.57 23.68 15.77
N ALA A 25 5.41 22.50 16.37
CA ALA A 25 6.12 22.13 17.60
C ALA A 25 7.61 21.84 17.35
N GLU A 26 7.99 21.41 16.13
CA GLU A 26 9.40 21.17 15.78
C GLU A 26 10.18 22.48 15.58
N GLU A 27 9.54 23.54 15.07
CA GLU A 27 10.18 24.86 14.91
C GLU A 27 10.29 25.63 16.24
N HIS A 28 9.29 25.52 17.12
CA HIS A 28 9.30 26.21 18.42
C HIS A 28 10.25 25.55 19.44
N ASP A 29 10.55 24.26 19.29
CA ASP A 29 11.49 23.53 20.16
C ASP A 29 12.97 23.89 19.87
N LEU A 30 13.32 24.26 18.63
CA LEU A 30 14.68 24.72 18.30
C LEU A 30 15.03 26.06 18.95
N GLU A 31 14.03 26.92 19.19
CA GLU A 31 14.22 28.21 19.87
C GLU A 31 14.14 28.08 21.41
N ALA A 32 13.36 27.13 21.93
CA ALA A 32 13.16 26.93 23.38
C ALA A 32 14.34 26.24 24.10
N VAL A 33 15.18 25.49 23.39
CA VAL A 33 16.38 24.82 23.94
C VAL A 33 17.39 25.79 24.58
N ASN A 34 17.31 27.09 24.28
CA ASN A 34 18.20 28.10 24.86
C ASN A 34 17.72 28.71 26.19
N SER A 35 16.56 28.33 26.74
CA SER A 35 16.05 29.03 27.93
C SER A 35 15.04 28.24 28.79
N SER A 36 15.45 27.14 29.45
CA SER A 36 14.98 26.81 30.81
C SER A 36 15.62 25.53 31.40
N PRO A 37 15.80 25.43 32.73
CA PRO A 37 16.56 24.34 33.36
C PRO A 37 15.71 23.17 33.90
N ASN A 38 14.48 22.97 33.43
CA ASN A 38 13.56 21.96 33.99
C ASN A 38 13.16 20.88 32.96
N HIS A 39 14.13 20.09 32.49
CA HIS A 39 13.98 19.22 31.31
C HIS A 39 13.95 17.69 31.56
N GLY A 40 13.84 17.22 32.80
CA GLY A 40 13.98 15.78 33.10
C GLY A 40 12.79 14.91 32.65
N ASP A 41 11.55 15.39 32.82
CA ASP A 41 10.35 14.53 32.79
C ASP A 41 9.54 14.65 31.48
N GLU A 42 9.85 15.64 30.65
CA GLU A 42 9.30 15.80 29.29
C GLU A 42 10.21 15.13 28.26
N ASN A 43 11.53 15.20 28.43
CA ASN A 43 12.49 14.59 27.50
C ASN A 43 12.42 13.06 27.51
N ASP A 44 12.13 12.44 28.66
CA ASP A 44 11.90 10.99 28.78
C ASP A 44 10.59 10.55 28.08
N ARG A 45 9.53 11.38 28.14
CA ARG A 45 8.30 11.14 27.37
C ARG A 45 8.52 11.31 25.86
N HIS A 46 9.36 12.27 25.46
CA HIS A 46 9.70 12.52 24.05
C HIS A 46 10.54 11.39 23.44
N ALA A 47 11.50 10.85 24.20
CA ALA A 47 12.28 9.69 23.77
C ALA A 47 11.42 8.42 23.69
N MET A 48 10.49 8.23 24.63
CA MET A 48 9.64 7.03 24.67
C MET A 48 8.62 6.97 23.51
N LEU A 49 8.30 8.09 22.86
CA LEU A 49 7.27 8.16 21.80
C LEU A 49 7.83 8.16 20.37
N SER A 50 9.14 8.24 20.16
CA SER A 50 9.73 8.20 18.82
C SER A 50 9.85 6.77 18.29
N ARG A 51 9.47 6.53 17.02
CA ARG A 51 9.62 5.22 16.35
C ARG A 51 11.03 4.64 16.47
N THR A 52 12.06 5.48 16.54
CA THR A 52 13.45 5.06 16.70
C THR A 52 13.71 4.28 18.00
N THR A 53 12.91 4.52 19.04
CA THR A 53 13.04 3.87 20.34
C THR A 53 12.56 2.42 20.32
N TYR A 54 11.67 2.08 19.40
CA TYR A 54 11.09 0.74 19.27
C TYR A 54 11.61 -0.04 18.07
N THR A 55 12.50 0.53 17.26
CA THR A 55 12.95 -0.08 16.00
C THR A 55 13.60 -1.45 16.21
N ASP A 56 14.49 -1.60 17.20
CA ASP A 56 15.16 -2.89 17.46
C ASP A 56 14.17 -3.96 17.96
N GLN A 57 13.19 -3.58 18.79
CA GLN A 57 12.14 -4.50 19.25
C GLN A 57 11.19 -4.86 18.11
N ALA A 58 10.84 -3.91 17.24
CA ALA A 58 10.04 -4.15 16.05
C ALA A 58 10.73 -5.13 15.10
N GLU A 59 12.05 -5.03 14.92
CA GLU A 59 12.83 -5.97 14.12
C GLU A 59 12.83 -7.39 14.71
N ALA A 60 13.01 -7.50 16.03
CA ALA A 60 12.92 -8.79 16.71
C ALA A 60 11.53 -9.44 16.56
N ILE A 61 10.46 -8.64 16.65
CA ILE A 61 9.09 -9.11 16.42
C ILE A 61 8.88 -9.50 14.95
N TYR A 62 9.38 -8.68 14.01
CA TYR A 62 9.29 -8.93 12.58
C TYR A 62 9.85 -10.30 12.21
N GLU A 63 11.04 -10.66 12.70
CA GLU A 63 11.65 -11.97 12.42
C GLU A 63 10.78 -13.15 12.86
N VAL A 64 10.12 -13.03 14.03
CA VAL A 64 9.22 -14.05 14.55
C VAL A 64 7.93 -14.13 13.74
N VAL A 65 7.27 -12.99 13.50
CA VAL A 65 5.98 -12.92 12.79
C VAL A 65 6.14 -13.31 11.33
N PHE A 66 7.29 -13.02 10.70
CA PHE A 66 7.59 -13.43 9.33
C PHE A 66 7.46 -14.95 9.17
N GLN A 67 7.90 -15.74 10.15
CA GLN A 67 7.77 -17.21 10.10
C GLN A 67 6.30 -17.65 10.13
N TRP A 68 5.41 -16.88 10.77
CA TRP A 68 3.99 -17.20 10.83
C TRP A 68 3.28 -17.04 9.48
N MET A 69 3.85 -16.31 8.53
CA MET A 69 3.34 -16.24 7.14
C MET A 69 3.41 -17.58 6.41
N TYR A 70 4.17 -18.56 6.92
CA TYR A 70 4.22 -19.92 6.39
C TYR A 70 3.27 -20.89 7.11
N SER A 71 2.42 -20.41 8.02
CA SER A 71 1.45 -21.24 8.73
C SER A 71 0.52 -22.00 7.79
N LYS A 72 0.21 -23.26 8.15
CA LYS A 72 -0.77 -24.08 7.45
C LYS A 72 -2.18 -23.50 7.56
N ASP A 73 -2.47 -22.77 8.63
CA ASP A 73 -3.75 -22.11 8.85
C ASP A 73 -3.87 -20.83 7.99
N PRO A 74 -4.84 -20.74 7.05
CA PRO A 74 -5.03 -19.60 6.15
C PRO A 74 -5.18 -18.26 6.85
N LYS A 75 -6.00 -18.23 7.89
CA LYS A 75 -6.26 -17.03 8.67
C LYS A 75 -5.01 -16.54 9.38
N THR A 76 -4.25 -17.46 9.98
CA THR A 76 -3.02 -17.11 10.69
C THR A 76 -1.96 -16.57 9.76
N ARG A 77 -1.71 -17.19 8.60
CA ARG A 77 -0.70 -16.66 7.66
C ARG A 77 -1.10 -15.32 7.06
N ALA A 78 -2.39 -15.08 6.83
CA ALA A 78 -2.87 -13.79 6.33
C ALA A 78 -2.72 -12.69 7.40
N GLU A 79 -3.16 -12.93 8.63
CA GLU A 79 -3.01 -11.98 9.74
C GLU A 79 -1.53 -11.72 10.07
N ALA A 80 -0.66 -12.73 9.94
CA ALA A 80 0.78 -12.54 10.05
C ALA A 80 1.32 -11.65 8.92
N GLY A 81 0.83 -11.82 7.68
CA GLY A 81 1.21 -10.96 6.57
C GLY A 81 0.80 -9.51 6.79
N GLU A 82 -0.42 -9.26 7.28
CA GLU A 82 -0.86 -7.91 7.67
C GLU A 82 0.08 -7.28 8.71
N CYS A 83 0.40 -8.03 9.76
CA CYS A 83 1.33 -7.58 10.80
C CYS A 83 2.74 -7.31 10.27
N VAL A 84 3.27 -8.17 9.38
CA VAL A 84 4.55 -7.91 8.71
C VAL A 84 4.50 -6.64 7.87
N GLY A 85 3.38 -6.38 7.18
CA GLY A 85 3.18 -5.13 6.44
C GLY A 85 3.27 -3.90 7.34
N GLU A 86 2.61 -3.91 8.51
CA GLU A 86 2.73 -2.83 9.52
C GLU A 86 4.16 -2.71 10.05
N LEU A 87 4.82 -3.82 10.35
CA LEU A 87 6.19 -3.83 10.86
C LEU A 87 7.20 -3.29 9.84
N CYS A 88 6.95 -3.42 8.53
CA CYS A 88 7.79 -2.77 7.50
C CYS A 88 7.86 -1.25 7.66
N LEU A 89 6.86 -0.64 8.30
CA LEU A 89 6.86 0.79 8.60
C LEU A 89 7.63 1.09 9.90
N MET A 90 7.78 0.13 10.80
CA MET A 90 8.40 0.34 12.12
C MET A 90 9.90 0.02 12.14
N ILE A 91 10.35 -0.90 11.29
CA ILE A 91 11.74 -1.36 11.23
C ILE A 91 12.62 -0.47 10.35
N ARG A 92 13.94 -0.69 10.38
CA ARG A 92 14.88 0.03 9.52
C ARG A 92 14.58 -0.20 8.02
N PRO A 93 14.62 0.84 7.17
CA PRO A 93 14.46 0.68 5.73
C PRO A 93 15.47 -0.30 5.11
N GLU A 94 16.69 -0.36 5.65
CA GLU A 94 17.73 -1.29 5.24
C GLU A 94 17.28 -2.73 5.39
N LYS A 95 16.63 -3.06 6.52
CA LYS A 95 16.11 -4.40 6.79
C LYS A 95 15.00 -4.79 5.80
N VAL A 96 14.12 -3.87 5.45
CA VAL A 96 13.09 -4.10 4.41
C VAL A 96 13.74 -4.37 3.04
N VAL A 97 14.81 -3.63 2.70
CA VAL A 97 15.55 -3.80 1.44
C VAL A 97 16.27 -5.14 1.39
N GLU A 98 16.91 -5.56 2.48
CA GLU A 98 17.56 -6.88 2.59
C GLU A 98 16.58 -8.03 2.34
N ASP A 99 15.38 -7.94 2.92
CA ASP A 99 14.34 -8.97 2.78
C ASP A 99 13.43 -8.78 1.57
N LEU A 100 13.59 -7.73 0.76
CA LEU A 100 12.63 -7.29 -0.25
C LEU A 100 12.14 -8.42 -1.15
N LYS A 101 13.07 -9.17 -1.74
CA LYS A 101 12.76 -10.30 -2.63
C LYS A 101 11.93 -11.37 -1.92
N LYS A 102 12.27 -11.66 -0.66
CA LYS A 102 11.59 -12.68 0.16
C LYS A 102 10.20 -12.19 0.59
N LEU A 103 10.08 -10.92 0.98
CA LEU A 103 8.81 -10.25 1.30
C LEU A 103 7.85 -10.32 0.12
N VAL A 104 8.27 -9.82 -1.04
CA VAL A 104 7.45 -9.81 -2.27
C VAL A 104 6.98 -11.23 -2.61
N ASN A 105 7.90 -12.20 -2.67
CA ASN A 105 7.55 -13.58 -3.01
C ASN A 105 6.57 -14.20 -2.02
N THR A 106 6.73 -13.91 -0.73
CA THR A 106 5.84 -14.43 0.31
C THR A 106 4.46 -13.80 0.21
N ILE A 107 4.37 -12.48 0.07
CA ILE A 107 3.10 -11.74 -0.07
C ILE A 107 2.33 -12.18 -1.32
N LEU A 108 3.00 -12.26 -2.48
CA LEU A 108 2.39 -12.77 -3.71
C LEU A 108 1.95 -14.23 -3.58
N GLY A 109 2.72 -15.03 -2.84
CA GLY A 109 2.35 -16.40 -2.48
C GLY A 109 1.09 -16.49 -1.61
N LEU A 110 0.84 -15.50 -0.74
CA LEU A 110 -0.40 -15.41 0.04
C LEU A 110 -1.60 -15.13 -0.87
N TYR A 111 -1.49 -14.17 -1.80
CA TYR A 111 -2.57 -13.88 -2.77
C TYR A 111 -2.99 -15.09 -3.59
N LYS A 112 -2.02 -15.87 -4.09
CA LYS A 112 -2.29 -17.09 -4.86
C LYS A 112 -3.10 -18.14 -4.09
N LYS A 113 -3.04 -18.11 -2.76
CA LYS A 113 -3.70 -19.06 -1.85
C LYS A 113 -4.90 -18.45 -1.13
N ALA A 114 -5.24 -17.20 -1.41
CA ALA A 114 -6.26 -16.46 -0.69
C ALA A 114 -7.66 -16.83 -1.17
N TYR A 115 -8.59 -17.07 -0.23
CA TYR A 115 -9.99 -17.28 -0.56
C TYR A 115 -10.88 -16.26 0.16
N THR A 116 -10.83 -16.25 1.50
CA THR A 116 -11.58 -15.28 2.33
C THR A 116 -10.71 -14.15 2.86
N GLU A 117 -9.39 -14.31 2.77
CA GLU A 117 -8.37 -13.49 3.41
C GLU A 117 -7.82 -12.39 2.49
N GLN A 118 -8.39 -12.23 1.29
CA GLN A 118 -7.90 -11.28 0.29
C GLN A 118 -7.77 -9.87 0.85
N HIS A 119 -8.79 -9.37 1.56
CA HIS A 119 -8.74 -8.03 2.16
C HIS A 119 -7.57 -7.86 3.15
N THR A 120 -7.36 -8.84 4.02
CA THR A 120 -6.24 -8.84 4.98
C THR A 120 -4.89 -8.81 4.26
N ILE A 121 -4.75 -9.60 3.19
CA ILE A 121 -3.52 -9.64 2.39
C ILE A 121 -3.32 -8.32 1.62
N THR A 122 -4.38 -7.71 1.10
CA THR A 122 -4.31 -6.41 0.43
C THR A 122 -3.85 -5.30 1.38
N LYS A 123 -4.31 -5.30 2.64
CA LYS A 123 -3.78 -4.39 3.67
C LYS A 123 -2.28 -4.56 3.87
N ALA A 124 -1.81 -5.81 3.97
CA ALA A 124 -0.38 -6.11 4.07
C ALA A 124 0.42 -5.52 2.91
N VAL A 125 -0.07 -5.70 1.67
CA VAL A 125 0.56 -5.17 0.45
C VAL A 125 0.62 -3.66 0.49
N CYS A 126 -0.46 -3.02 0.93
CA CYS A 126 -0.52 -1.57 0.95
C CYS A 126 0.47 -0.96 1.94
N ARG A 127 0.60 -1.52 3.15
CA ARG A 127 1.62 -1.10 4.13
C ARG A 127 3.04 -1.38 3.68
N PHE A 128 3.26 -2.53 3.03
CA PHE A 128 4.53 -2.83 2.37
C PHE A 128 4.86 -1.80 1.28
N LEU A 129 3.89 -1.39 0.46
CA LEU A 129 4.06 -0.34 -0.55
C LEU A 129 4.33 1.02 0.09
N GLU A 130 3.67 1.36 1.20
CA GLU A 130 3.94 2.60 1.95
C GLU A 130 5.42 2.65 2.37
N ALA A 131 5.92 1.57 2.97
CA ALA A 131 7.31 1.49 3.43
C ALA A 131 8.32 1.56 2.28
N THR A 132 8.07 0.80 1.21
CA THR A 132 9.03 0.66 0.10
C THR A 132 9.00 1.81 -0.90
N CYS A 133 7.85 2.48 -1.08
CA CYS A 133 7.77 3.66 -1.94
C CYS A 133 8.33 4.91 -1.24
N ALA A 134 8.23 5.01 0.10
CA ALA A 134 8.85 6.09 0.86
C ALA A 134 10.39 6.05 0.82
N ASN A 135 10.99 4.89 0.61
CA ASN A 135 12.44 4.74 0.42
C ASN A 135 12.78 4.70 -1.09
N GLU A 136 13.23 5.82 -1.66
CA GLU A 136 13.63 5.91 -3.07
C GLU A 136 14.76 4.94 -3.45
N SER A 137 15.63 4.58 -2.50
CA SER A 137 16.74 3.64 -2.71
C SER A 137 16.29 2.17 -2.72
N CYS A 138 15.05 1.87 -2.29
CA CYS A 138 14.54 0.50 -2.28
C CYS A 138 14.38 -0.04 -3.72
N PRO A 139 14.99 -1.17 -4.11
CA PRO A 139 14.97 -1.68 -5.48
C PRO A 139 13.65 -2.42 -5.82
N LEU A 140 12.50 -1.73 -5.65
CA LEU A 140 11.17 -2.31 -5.88
C LEU A 140 10.83 -2.47 -7.37
N ASP A 141 11.45 -1.67 -8.24
CA ASP A 141 11.21 -1.62 -9.71
C ASP A 141 10.96 -2.97 -10.40
N PRO A 142 11.76 -4.04 -10.16
CA PRO A 142 11.59 -5.34 -10.82
C PRO A 142 10.33 -6.10 -10.39
N TYR A 143 9.74 -5.72 -9.25
CA TYR A 143 8.62 -6.41 -8.62
C TYR A 143 7.29 -5.69 -8.77
N VAL A 144 7.31 -4.40 -9.11
CA VAL A 144 6.11 -3.55 -9.18
C VAL A 144 5.05 -4.18 -10.06
N GLU A 145 5.40 -4.63 -11.27
CA GLU A 145 4.42 -5.17 -12.21
C GLU A 145 3.72 -6.43 -11.67
N ASP A 146 4.44 -7.33 -11.00
CA ASP A 146 3.85 -8.52 -10.36
C ASP A 146 2.88 -8.13 -9.23
N VAL A 147 3.24 -7.11 -8.44
CA VAL A 147 2.37 -6.56 -7.40
C VAL A 147 1.11 -5.94 -8.00
N LEU A 148 1.24 -5.14 -9.06
CA LEU A 148 0.08 -4.56 -9.77
C LEU A 148 -0.83 -5.64 -10.36
N ASN A 149 -0.25 -6.70 -10.94
CA ASN A 149 -1.02 -7.83 -11.47
C ASN A 149 -1.77 -8.61 -10.38
N ALA A 150 -1.22 -8.70 -9.16
CA ALA A 150 -1.91 -9.33 -8.04
C ALA A 150 -3.06 -8.45 -7.47
N LEU A 151 -2.90 -7.12 -7.50
CA LEU A 151 -3.89 -6.17 -7.01
C LEU A 151 -5.05 -5.96 -7.97
N PHE A 152 -4.76 -5.89 -9.27
CA PHE A 152 -5.69 -5.46 -10.31
C PHE A 152 -7.01 -6.25 -10.39
N PRO A 153 -7.06 -7.58 -10.19
CA PRO A 153 -8.32 -8.32 -10.16
C PRO A 153 -9.32 -7.79 -9.12
N ASN A 154 -8.83 -7.33 -7.96
CA ASN A 154 -9.68 -6.76 -6.92
C ASN A 154 -10.23 -5.38 -7.32
N ALA A 155 -9.45 -4.63 -8.11
CA ALA A 155 -9.87 -3.35 -8.67
C ALA A 155 -10.86 -3.48 -9.84
N CYS A 156 -10.94 -4.66 -10.45
CA CYS A 156 -11.92 -4.97 -11.51
C CYS A 156 -13.29 -5.35 -10.95
N LEU A 157 -13.46 -5.52 -9.64
CA LEU A 157 -14.78 -5.72 -9.05
C LEU A 157 -15.61 -4.43 -9.24
N ASP A 158 -16.87 -4.57 -9.61
CA ASP A 158 -17.80 -3.45 -9.76
C ASP A 158 -18.84 -3.46 -8.62
N PRO A 159 -18.71 -2.58 -7.61
CA PRO A 159 -19.70 -2.48 -6.53
C PRO A 159 -21.09 -2.02 -6.99
N ASP A 160 -21.18 -1.36 -8.15
CA ASP A 160 -22.42 -0.82 -8.70
C ASP A 160 -23.10 -1.81 -9.67
N ASP A 161 -22.49 -2.97 -9.93
CA ASP A 161 -23.07 -4.03 -10.75
C ASP A 161 -24.28 -4.67 -10.05
N THR A 162 -25.48 -4.25 -10.46
CA THR A 162 -26.76 -4.78 -9.97
C THR A 162 -26.98 -6.28 -10.23
N THR A 163 -26.17 -6.91 -11.09
CA THR A 163 -26.27 -8.35 -11.41
C THR A 163 -25.44 -9.23 -10.49
N THR A 164 -24.48 -8.65 -9.75
CA THR A 164 -23.56 -9.38 -8.88
C THR A 164 -23.57 -8.78 -7.48
N THR A 165 -24.19 -9.45 -6.51
CA THR A 165 -24.15 -9.01 -5.10
C THR A 165 -22.77 -9.25 -4.49
N LEU A 166 -21.96 -8.20 -4.37
CA LEU A 166 -20.67 -8.28 -3.67
C LEU A 166 -20.87 -8.37 -2.16
N THR A 167 -20.02 -9.16 -1.50
CA THR A 167 -19.96 -9.18 -0.04
C THR A 167 -19.37 -7.87 0.49
N PRO A 168 -19.73 -7.43 1.71
CA PRO A 168 -19.09 -6.25 2.32
C PRO A 168 -17.56 -6.34 2.38
N MET A 169 -17.02 -7.55 2.52
CA MET A 169 -15.56 -7.78 2.51
C MET A 169 -14.94 -7.55 1.13
N ALA A 170 -15.63 -7.96 0.05
CA ALA A 170 -15.19 -7.72 -1.31
C ALA A 170 -15.16 -6.21 -1.64
N ILE A 171 -16.15 -5.45 -1.16
CA ILE A 171 -16.17 -3.99 -1.30
C ILE A 171 -14.99 -3.35 -0.57
N LYS A 172 -14.71 -3.77 0.68
CA LYS A 172 -13.52 -3.29 1.42
C LYS A 172 -12.22 -3.64 0.72
N ASN A 173 -12.11 -4.85 0.16
CA ASN A 173 -10.94 -5.29 -0.59
C ASN A 173 -10.74 -4.47 -1.88
N HIS A 174 -11.83 -4.14 -2.57
CA HIS A 174 -11.80 -3.27 -3.74
C HIS A 174 -11.25 -1.88 -3.40
N SER A 175 -11.78 -1.24 -2.35
CA SER A 175 -11.27 0.07 -1.90
C SER A 175 -9.80 0.02 -1.47
N GLU A 176 -9.39 -1.05 -0.78
CA GLU A 176 -8.00 -1.22 -0.36
C GLU A 176 -7.06 -1.43 -1.56
N ALA A 177 -7.51 -2.12 -2.62
CA ALA A 177 -6.73 -2.25 -3.84
C ALA A 177 -6.48 -0.89 -4.51
N PHE A 178 -7.49 -0.01 -4.55
CA PHE A 178 -7.34 1.36 -5.04
C PHE A 178 -6.32 2.15 -4.21
N ARG A 179 -6.35 1.97 -2.89
CA ARG A 179 -5.36 2.55 -1.98
C ARG A 179 -3.93 2.08 -2.32
N CYS A 180 -3.73 0.79 -2.62
CA CYS A 180 -2.43 0.28 -3.07
C CYS A 180 -1.93 0.98 -4.33
N PHE A 181 -2.80 1.17 -5.34
CA PHE A 181 -2.46 1.90 -6.56
C PHE A 181 -2.07 3.35 -6.26
N HIS A 182 -2.82 4.03 -5.38
CA HIS A 182 -2.50 5.40 -4.96
C HIS A 182 -1.13 5.49 -4.30
N VAL A 183 -0.85 4.60 -3.33
CA VAL A 183 0.45 4.58 -2.64
C VAL A 183 1.58 4.31 -3.63
N ALA A 184 1.43 3.33 -4.51
CA ALA A 184 2.44 3.01 -5.52
C ALA A 184 2.67 4.16 -6.52
N ALA A 185 1.65 4.97 -6.81
CA ALA A 185 1.76 6.12 -7.71
C ALA A 185 2.69 7.21 -7.20
N SER A 186 2.96 7.29 -5.89
CA SER A 186 3.94 8.22 -5.33
C SER A 186 5.34 8.08 -5.93
N ARG A 187 5.69 6.87 -6.39
CA ARG A 187 7.01 6.55 -6.98
C ARG A 187 6.94 5.98 -8.39
N PHE A 188 5.85 5.29 -8.74
CA PHE A 188 5.73 4.52 -9.98
C PHE A 188 4.60 5.00 -10.90
N ALA A 189 4.21 6.27 -10.82
CA ALA A 189 3.10 6.84 -11.60
C ALA A 189 3.20 6.53 -13.11
N ASP A 190 4.37 6.70 -13.73
CA ASP A 190 4.56 6.41 -15.16
C ASP A 190 4.27 4.94 -15.49
N LYS A 191 4.90 4.02 -14.75
CA LYS A 191 4.71 2.58 -14.94
C LYS A 191 3.26 2.17 -14.75
N ILE A 192 2.58 2.73 -13.74
CA ILE A 192 1.16 2.46 -13.48
C ILE A 192 0.31 2.98 -14.63
N VAL A 193 0.57 4.17 -15.16
CA VAL A 193 -0.14 4.71 -16.32
C VAL A 193 0.04 3.81 -17.54
N TYR A 194 1.26 3.39 -17.87
CA TYR A 194 1.50 2.46 -18.97
C TYR A 194 0.79 1.11 -18.76
N TYR A 195 0.87 0.57 -17.55
CA TYR A 195 0.18 -0.66 -17.16
C TYR A 195 -1.34 -0.55 -17.37
N LEU A 196 -1.97 0.52 -16.88
CA LEU A 196 -3.41 0.72 -17.02
C LEU A 196 -3.82 0.96 -18.47
N LEU A 197 -3.07 1.76 -19.24
CA LEU A 197 -3.32 1.96 -20.68
C LEU A 197 -3.26 0.64 -21.46
N HIS A 198 -2.39 -0.29 -21.05
CA HIS A 198 -2.37 -1.64 -21.61
C HIS A 198 -3.61 -2.45 -21.19
N LYS A 199 -4.05 -2.38 -19.93
CA LYS A 199 -5.26 -3.09 -19.47
C LYS A 199 -6.56 -2.57 -20.09
N ILE A 200 -6.66 -1.28 -20.46
CA ILE A 200 -7.82 -0.73 -21.19
C ILE A 200 -7.98 -1.36 -22.58
N GLN A 201 -6.90 -1.89 -23.16
CA GLN A 201 -6.94 -2.62 -24.44
C GLN A 201 -7.39 -4.08 -24.31
N SER A 202 -7.69 -4.55 -23.09
CA SER A 202 -8.17 -5.91 -22.87
C SER A 202 -9.48 -6.16 -23.61
N VAL A 203 -9.68 -7.38 -24.11
CA VAL A 203 -10.97 -7.81 -24.68
C VAL A 203 -12.03 -8.09 -23.60
N VAL A 204 -11.63 -8.12 -22.33
CA VAL A 204 -12.53 -8.36 -21.19
C VAL A 204 -13.02 -7.01 -20.66
N ASP A 205 -14.31 -6.71 -20.84
CA ASP A 205 -14.90 -5.41 -20.48
C ASP A 205 -14.69 -5.06 -19.00
N MET A 206 -14.77 -6.04 -18.10
CA MET A 206 -14.53 -5.84 -16.68
C MET A 206 -13.09 -5.35 -16.39
N GLN A 207 -12.10 -5.81 -17.16
CA GLN A 207 -10.72 -5.32 -17.04
C GLN A 207 -10.57 -3.92 -17.61
N LYS A 208 -11.27 -3.60 -18.72
CA LYS A 208 -11.28 -2.23 -19.25
C LYS A 208 -11.85 -1.26 -18.22
N LEU A 209 -13.01 -1.59 -17.67
CA LEU A 209 -13.71 -0.79 -16.67
C LEU A 209 -12.86 -0.62 -15.40
N GLY A 210 -12.28 -1.71 -14.88
CA GLY A 210 -11.36 -1.67 -13.75
C GLY A 210 -10.18 -0.73 -13.99
N ALA A 211 -9.53 -0.80 -15.17
CA ALA A 211 -8.42 0.08 -15.50
C ALA A 211 -8.82 1.56 -15.57
N ILE A 212 -9.98 1.87 -16.17
CA ILE A 212 -10.52 3.23 -16.23
C ILE A 212 -10.86 3.75 -14.84
N ASN A 213 -11.46 2.90 -13.98
CA ASN A 213 -11.84 3.28 -12.63
C ASN A 213 -10.61 3.58 -11.76
N VAL A 214 -9.55 2.76 -11.84
CA VAL A 214 -8.28 3.03 -11.16
C VAL A 214 -7.66 4.32 -11.68
N LEU A 215 -7.64 4.53 -12.99
CA LEU A 215 -7.08 5.75 -13.58
C LEU A 215 -7.84 7.00 -13.12
N ARG A 216 -9.18 6.95 -13.12
CA ARG A 216 -10.05 8.03 -12.60
C ARG A 216 -9.72 8.30 -11.14
N HIS A 217 -9.58 7.24 -10.32
CA HIS A 217 -9.23 7.40 -8.92
C HIS A 217 -7.89 8.12 -8.75
N LEU A 218 -6.84 7.69 -9.46
CA LEU A 218 -5.52 8.31 -9.37
C LEU A 218 -5.53 9.78 -9.81
N LEU A 219 -6.28 10.12 -10.85
CA LEU A 219 -6.43 11.53 -11.28
C LEU A 219 -7.08 12.41 -10.22
N ASN A 220 -7.98 11.83 -9.41
CA ASN A 220 -8.71 12.54 -8.37
C ASN A 220 -7.97 12.57 -7.02
N SER A 221 -7.27 11.49 -6.67
CA SER A 221 -6.64 11.33 -5.35
C SER A 221 -5.13 11.61 -5.36
N ALA A 222 -4.45 11.35 -6.47
CA ALA A 222 -2.99 11.40 -6.61
C ALA A 222 -2.53 12.52 -7.57
N GLY A 223 -3.24 13.66 -7.60
CA GLY A 223 -3.06 14.73 -8.59
C GLY A 223 -1.60 15.18 -8.76
N GLN A 224 -0.87 15.38 -7.66
CA GLN A 224 0.54 15.76 -7.66
C GLN A 224 1.46 14.84 -8.46
N TYR A 225 1.13 13.55 -8.60
CA TYR A 225 1.90 12.56 -9.35
C TYR A 225 1.39 12.34 -10.78
N MET A 226 0.22 12.91 -11.11
CA MET A 226 -0.55 12.59 -12.32
C MET A 226 -0.76 13.79 -13.27
N GLU A 227 -0.45 15.01 -12.83
CA GLU A 227 -0.70 16.25 -13.60
C GLU A 227 -0.01 16.28 -14.96
N ASP A 228 1.28 15.94 -15.00
CA ASP A 228 2.12 15.84 -16.20
C ASP A 228 1.66 14.72 -17.15
N LYS A 229 0.96 13.71 -16.63
CA LYS A 229 0.47 12.55 -17.38
C LYS A 229 -0.90 12.77 -18.02
N ARG A 230 -1.64 13.83 -17.66
CA ARG A 230 -2.98 14.12 -18.19
C ARG A 230 -3.03 14.16 -19.72
N SER A 231 -2.05 14.80 -20.36
CA SER A 231 -2.00 14.88 -21.83
C SER A 231 -1.82 13.51 -22.48
N LEU A 232 -0.90 12.69 -21.95
CA LEU A 232 -0.67 11.32 -22.43
C LEU A 232 -1.94 10.47 -22.30
N LEU A 233 -2.64 10.57 -21.17
CA LEU A 233 -3.88 9.86 -20.91
C LEU A 233 -4.98 10.26 -21.89
N MET A 234 -5.18 11.57 -22.12
CA MET A 234 -6.17 12.06 -23.09
C MET A 234 -5.86 11.57 -24.52
N MET A 235 -4.59 11.55 -24.92
CA MET A 235 -4.17 11.02 -26.22
C MET A 235 -4.40 9.51 -26.32
N GLY A 236 -4.05 8.76 -25.27
CA GLY A 236 -4.25 7.31 -25.20
C GLY A 236 -5.74 6.94 -25.30
N LEU A 237 -6.58 7.51 -24.43
CA LEU A 237 -8.02 7.26 -24.42
C LEU A 237 -8.68 7.64 -25.75
N ARG A 238 -8.30 8.76 -26.36
CA ARG A 238 -8.83 9.16 -27.67
C ARG A 238 -8.54 8.12 -28.76
N LYS A 239 -7.33 7.56 -28.79
CA LYS A 239 -6.96 6.51 -29.75
C LYS A 239 -7.77 5.23 -29.51
N LEU A 240 -7.97 4.85 -28.25
CA LEU A 240 -8.72 3.64 -27.88
C LEU A 240 -10.20 3.75 -28.28
N LEU A 241 -10.84 4.88 -27.99
CA LEU A 241 -12.23 5.14 -28.38
C LEU A 241 -12.40 5.22 -29.91
N ALA A 242 -11.43 5.79 -30.62
CA ALA A 242 -11.45 5.80 -32.08
C ALA A 242 -11.38 4.40 -32.69
N ALA A 243 -10.63 3.48 -32.06
CA ALA A 243 -10.53 2.09 -32.50
C ALA A 243 -11.86 1.33 -32.30
N GLU A 244 -12.54 1.51 -31.16
CA GLU A 244 -13.85 0.88 -30.91
C GLU A 244 -14.93 1.34 -31.90
N ASN A 245 -14.95 2.63 -32.26
CA ASN A 245 -15.89 3.14 -33.28
C ASN A 245 -15.69 2.48 -34.65
N THR A 246 -14.46 2.14 -35.02
CA THR A 246 -14.16 1.45 -36.28
C THR A 246 -14.45 -0.05 -36.26
N SER A 247 -14.46 -0.69 -35.09
CA SER A 247 -14.87 -2.10 -34.96
C SER A 247 -16.38 -2.28 -34.93
N SER A 248 -17.13 -1.32 -34.37
CA SER A 248 -18.60 -1.37 -34.30
C SER A 248 -19.29 -1.01 -35.62
N THR A 249 -18.54 -0.59 -36.65
CA THR A 249 -19.03 -0.23 -37.99
C THR A 249 -18.72 -1.28 -39.06
N LYS A 250 -18.24 -2.46 -38.67
CA LYS A 250 -18.07 -3.64 -39.54
C LYS A 250 -18.96 -4.79 -39.05
#